data_AF-A0A2V7Y5S3-F1
#
_entry.id   AF-A0A2V7Y5S3-F1
#
_cell.length_a   1.000
_cell.length_b   1.000
_cell.length_c   1.000
_cell.angle_alpha   90.00
_cell.angle_beta   90.00
_cell.angle_gamma   90.00
#
_symmetry.space_group_name_H-M   'P 1'
#
loop_
_entity.id
_entity.type
_entity.pdbx_description
1 polymer ?
#
loop_
_entity_poly.entity_id
_entity_poly.type
_entity_poly.pdbx_seq_one_letter_code
_entity_poly.pdbx_strand_id
1 'polypeptide(L)'
;MRNASEQGVEVREETSVTSVDLADPKRAVVRLSSGEKVDARFVIDASGHGSIVGQRYGEKSEIEALKKVAFFAHYRNVPRPEGRDAGNTIIVVLRDAWLWLIPVTADIMSIGLVVERDHFIQCGLQPEELLEKTICETPWMAARMKEAERITQVYARKDFSYAMKRMVGPNFALVGDAAGFIDPIFSTGVFLAMKGADVAADAVELRLRRGSIRLLRKYERSINRALQRYFRFIENFYRREFLEVFMQPQPHFGLLQAIVGVLAGNIFTKSFADLMRLELFFMLIRIQRRNGMIAPRINWEGLNAAASM
;
A
#
# COMPACT_ATOMS: atom_id res chain seq x y z
N MET A 1 4.89 19.02 -4.89
CA MET A 1 5.43 19.69 -6.10
C MET A 1 5.80 21.14 -5.86
N ARG A 2 4.90 22.03 -5.42
CA ARG A 2 5.23 23.45 -5.12
C ARG A 2 6.47 23.64 -4.24
N ASN A 3 6.50 22.98 -3.07
CA ASN A 3 7.67 23.00 -2.19
C ASN A 3 8.96 22.53 -2.89
N ALA A 4 8.91 21.53 -3.79
CA ALA A 4 10.12 21.10 -4.52
C ALA A 4 10.63 22.19 -5.47
N SER A 5 9.71 22.91 -6.12
CA SER A 5 10.06 24.05 -6.99
C SER A 5 10.68 25.20 -6.20
N GLU A 6 10.15 25.51 -5.01
CA GLU A 6 10.72 26.51 -4.09
C GLU A 6 12.14 26.13 -3.62
N GLN A 7 12.47 24.83 -3.58
CA GLN A 7 13.82 24.32 -3.29
C GLN A 7 14.73 24.28 -4.54
N GLY A 8 14.30 24.84 -5.68
CA GLY A 8 15.11 24.96 -6.90
C GLY A 8 14.97 23.79 -7.89
N VAL A 9 13.99 22.90 -7.71
CA VAL A 9 13.69 21.86 -8.71
C VAL A 9 12.89 22.46 -9.87
N GLU A 10 13.35 22.24 -11.10
CA GLU A 10 12.53 22.53 -12.28
C GLU A 10 11.35 21.55 -12.34
N VAL A 11 10.13 22.06 -12.20
CA VAL A 11 8.91 21.28 -12.25
C VAL A 11 8.16 21.61 -13.54
N ARG A 12 7.88 20.58 -14.34
CA ARG A 12 7.04 20.67 -15.54
C ARG A 12 5.78 19.83 -15.36
N GLU A 13 4.64 20.47 -15.18
CA GLU A 13 3.33 19.81 -15.16
C GLU A 13 2.81 19.60 -16.60
N GLU A 14 1.77 18.77 -16.76
CA GLU A 14 1.18 18.42 -18.07
C GLU A 14 2.20 17.87 -19.09
N THR A 15 3.33 17.36 -18.59
CA THR A 15 4.49 16.92 -19.38
C THR A 15 4.72 15.43 -19.17
N SER A 16 3.93 14.60 -19.88
CA SER A 16 3.99 13.15 -19.70
C SER A 16 5.24 12.54 -20.33
N VAL A 17 5.97 11.72 -19.55
CA VAL A 17 7.05 10.84 -20.03
C VAL A 17 6.43 9.59 -20.65
N THR A 18 6.87 9.23 -21.86
CA THR A 18 6.37 8.05 -22.58
C THR A 18 7.34 6.88 -22.55
N SER A 19 8.65 7.16 -22.53
CA SER A 19 9.68 6.12 -22.42
C SER A 19 11.01 6.69 -21.94
N VAL A 20 11.85 5.81 -21.42
CA VAL A 20 13.22 6.12 -21.01
C VAL A 20 14.17 5.12 -21.65
N ASP A 21 15.18 5.62 -22.36
CA ASP A 21 16.27 4.80 -22.91
C ASP A 21 17.46 4.84 -21.95
N LEU A 22 17.91 3.65 -21.54
CA LEU A 22 19.00 3.43 -20.60
C LEU A 22 20.11 2.54 -21.20
N ALA A 23 20.20 2.43 -22.52
CA ALA A 23 21.20 1.61 -23.19
C ALA A 23 22.65 2.06 -22.88
N ASP A 24 22.88 3.37 -22.71
CA ASP A 24 24.16 3.91 -22.26
C ASP A 24 24.20 3.98 -20.72
N PRO A 25 25.15 3.32 -20.03
CA PRO A 25 25.24 3.36 -18.57
C PRO A 25 25.60 4.74 -17.98
N LYS A 26 25.99 5.72 -18.81
CA LYS A 26 26.34 7.08 -18.42
C LYS A 26 25.29 8.13 -18.78
N ARG A 27 24.28 7.77 -19.58
CA ARG A 27 23.29 8.71 -20.13
C ARG A 27 21.92 8.05 -20.20
N ALA A 28 20.90 8.76 -19.72
CA ALA A 28 19.51 8.39 -19.89
C ALA A 28 18.86 9.38 -20.85
N VAL A 29 18.05 8.88 -21.78
CA VAL A 29 17.26 9.72 -22.70
C VAL A 29 15.79 9.53 -22.38
N VAL A 30 15.18 10.58 -21.83
CA VAL A 30 13.75 10.61 -21.48
C VAL A 30 12.98 11.17 -22.67
N ARG A 31 11.94 10.45 -23.13
CA ARG A 31 11.06 10.90 -24.21
C ARG A 31 9.76 11.40 -23.65
N LEU A 32 9.36 12.59 -24.07
CA LEU A 32 8.11 13.23 -23.68
C LEU A 32 7.01 12.95 -24.70
N SER A 33 5.77 13.11 -24.28
CA SER A 33 4.58 12.99 -25.14
C SER A 33 4.53 14.03 -26.27
N SER A 34 5.18 15.18 -26.08
CA SER A 34 5.38 16.20 -27.13
C SER A 34 6.35 15.78 -28.25
N GLY A 35 7.09 14.67 -28.06
CA GLY A 35 8.18 14.25 -28.94
C GLY A 35 9.56 14.83 -28.56
N GLU A 36 9.61 15.78 -27.61
CA GLU A 36 10.85 16.30 -27.04
C GLU A 36 11.65 15.17 -26.35
N LYS A 37 12.98 15.28 -26.42
CA LYS A 37 13.91 14.39 -25.72
C LYS A 37 14.70 15.19 -24.70
N VAL A 38 14.74 14.68 -23.48
CA VAL A 38 15.51 15.26 -22.38
C VAL A 38 16.66 14.32 -22.02
N ASP A 39 17.86 14.88 -21.98
CA ASP A 39 19.06 14.17 -21.57
C ASP A 39 19.30 14.30 -20.08
N ALA A 40 19.56 13.16 -19.42
CA ALA A 40 19.85 13.11 -18.00
C ALA A 40 21.03 12.17 -17.72
N ARG A 41 21.80 12.47 -16.67
CA ARG A 41 22.83 11.55 -16.15
C ARG A 41 22.23 10.38 -15.35
N PHE A 42 21.04 10.59 -14.80
CA PHE A 42 20.35 9.64 -13.94
C PHE A 42 18.84 9.89 -13.97
N VAL A 43 18.03 8.84 -13.91
CA VAL A 43 16.57 8.92 -13.85
C VAL A 43 16.06 8.25 -12.57
N ILE A 44 15.25 8.97 -11.80
CA ILE A 44 14.46 8.38 -10.71
C ILE A 44 13.05 8.16 -11.26
N ASP A 45 12.63 6.91 -11.37
CA ASP A 45 11.26 6.57 -11.72
C ASP A 45 10.39 6.67 -10.46
N ALA A 46 9.57 7.72 -10.43
CA ALA A 46 8.55 7.96 -9.42
C ALA A 46 7.13 7.97 -10.04
N SER A 47 6.93 7.25 -11.16
CA SER A 47 5.68 7.25 -11.94
C SER A 47 4.52 6.46 -11.31
N GLY A 48 4.64 6.07 -10.03
CA GLY A 48 3.65 5.27 -9.33
C GLY A 48 3.43 3.90 -9.98
N HIS A 49 2.17 3.48 -10.08
CA HIS A 49 1.77 2.22 -10.72
C HIS A 49 2.18 2.12 -12.20
N GLY A 50 2.45 3.27 -12.86
CA GLY A 50 2.94 3.30 -14.23
C GLY A 50 4.30 2.60 -14.35
N SER A 51 5.19 2.79 -13.37
CA SER A 51 6.51 2.15 -13.30
C SER A 51 7.26 2.14 -14.65
N ILE A 52 7.33 3.28 -15.35
CA ILE A 52 7.81 3.40 -16.74
C ILE A 52 9.16 2.70 -16.96
N VAL A 53 10.11 2.86 -16.04
CA VAL A 53 11.42 2.20 -16.09
C VAL A 53 11.32 0.77 -15.55
N GLY A 54 10.61 0.57 -14.45
CA GLY A 54 10.47 -0.75 -13.80
C GLY A 54 9.79 -1.80 -14.68
N GLN A 55 8.86 -1.42 -15.57
CA GLN A 55 8.23 -2.34 -16.51
C GLN A 55 9.25 -3.01 -17.44
N ARG A 56 10.31 -2.30 -17.83
CA ARG A 56 11.33 -2.80 -18.76
C ARG A 56 12.56 -3.37 -18.05
N TYR A 57 12.96 -2.78 -16.94
CA TYR A 57 14.24 -3.09 -16.29
C TYR A 57 14.09 -3.62 -14.85
N GLY A 58 12.89 -3.60 -14.29
CA GLY A 58 12.65 -3.84 -12.87
C GLY A 58 12.39 -5.29 -12.48
N GLU A 59 12.14 -6.17 -13.46
CA GLU A 59 11.77 -7.57 -13.23
C GLU A 59 10.61 -7.69 -12.23
N LYS A 60 9.41 -7.26 -12.67
CA LYS A 60 8.21 -7.25 -11.85
C LYS A 60 7.85 -8.66 -11.37
N SER A 61 7.67 -8.81 -10.07
CA SER A 61 7.15 -10.00 -9.41
C SER A 61 5.79 -9.68 -8.80
N GLU A 62 4.73 -10.25 -9.35
CA GLU A 62 3.38 -10.12 -8.78
C GLU A 62 3.22 -11.05 -7.57
N ILE A 63 2.43 -10.60 -6.60
CA ILE A 63 2.12 -11.40 -5.40
C ILE A 63 0.75 -12.05 -5.63
N GLU A 64 0.76 -13.34 -5.97
CA GLU A 64 -0.43 -14.07 -6.41
C GLU A 64 -1.60 -13.98 -5.41
N ALA A 65 -1.29 -14.08 -4.12
CA ALA A 65 -2.27 -14.04 -3.04
C ALA A 65 -2.91 -12.65 -2.79
N LEU A 66 -2.47 -11.61 -3.51
CA LEU A 66 -2.87 -10.22 -3.29
C LEU A 66 -3.28 -9.54 -4.61
N LYS A 67 -4.12 -10.23 -5.39
CA LYS A 67 -4.73 -9.70 -6.63
C LYS A 67 -6.06 -9.03 -6.31
N LYS A 68 -5.98 -7.91 -5.60
CA LYS A 68 -7.15 -7.14 -5.15
C LYS A 68 -7.57 -6.07 -6.15
N VAL A 69 -8.84 -5.70 -6.09
CA VAL A 69 -9.36 -4.50 -6.74
C VAL A 69 -10.08 -3.64 -5.70
N ALA A 70 -10.00 -2.32 -5.86
CA ALA A 70 -10.63 -1.37 -4.97
C ALA A 70 -11.64 -0.50 -5.72
N PHE A 71 -12.79 -0.30 -5.10
CA PHE A 71 -13.87 0.56 -5.59
C PHE A 71 -14.21 1.58 -4.51
N PHE A 72 -14.12 2.86 -4.81
CA PHE A 72 -14.30 3.89 -3.78
C PHE A 72 -14.94 5.17 -4.30
N ALA A 73 -15.59 5.87 -3.40
CA ALA A 73 -16.16 7.19 -3.64
C ALA A 73 -16.07 8.06 -2.38
N HIS A 74 -16.36 9.34 -2.53
CA HIS A 74 -16.44 10.27 -1.41
C HIS A 74 -17.89 10.53 -1.04
N TYR A 75 -18.14 10.60 0.26
CA TYR A 75 -19.46 10.76 0.84
C TYR A 75 -19.49 11.91 1.84
N ARG A 76 -20.61 12.63 1.90
CA ARG A 76 -20.97 13.56 2.99
C ARG A 76 -21.90 12.88 3.99
N ASN A 77 -22.12 13.53 5.13
CA ASN A 77 -23.08 13.12 6.16
C ASN A 77 -22.81 11.72 6.73
N VAL A 78 -21.54 11.28 6.71
CA VAL A 78 -21.11 10.03 7.34
C VAL A 78 -20.70 10.31 8.79
N PRO A 79 -21.37 9.71 9.79
CA PRO A 79 -21.03 9.90 11.20
C PRO A 79 -19.58 9.50 11.53
N ARG A 80 -18.97 10.24 12.46
CA ARG A 80 -17.59 10.04 12.92
C ARG A 80 -17.53 9.94 14.44
N PRO A 81 -16.52 9.25 15.00
CA PRO A 81 -16.21 9.41 16.41
C PRO A 81 -15.94 10.88 16.74
N GLU A 82 -16.28 11.30 17.96
CA GLU A 82 -15.98 12.66 18.44
C GLU A 82 -14.56 12.76 19.02
N GLY A 83 -14.07 13.99 19.18
CA GLY A 83 -12.82 14.28 19.86
C GLY A 83 -11.58 13.72 19.15
N ARG A 84 -10.68 13.09 19.92
CA ARG A 84 -9.36 12.63 19.43
C ARG A 84 -9.46 11.59 18.32
N ASP A 85 -10.54 10.81 18.31
CA ASP A 85 -10.71 9.69 17.37
C ASP A 85 -11.42 10.09 16.07
N ALA A 86 -11.82 11.36 15.93
CA ALA A 86 -12.52 11.86 14.74
C ALA A 86 -11.71 11.74 13.43
N GLY A 87 -10.38 11.69 13.55
CA GLY A 87 -9.45 11.54 12.43
C GLY A 87 -9.00 10.10 12.17
N ASN A 88 -9.46 9.12 12.94
CA ASN A 88 -9.01 7.73 12.78
C ASN A 88 -9.59 7.12 11.51
N THR A 89 -8.77 6.36 10.79
CA THR A 89 -9.23 5.43 9.76
C THR A 89 -10.00 4.29 10.42
N ILE A 90 -11.14 3.91 9.83
CA ILE A 90 -11.89 2.73 10.24
C ILE A 90 -11.78 1.66 9.16
N ILE A 91 -11.49 0.43 9.57
CA ILE A 91 -11.46 -0.75 8.70
C ILE A 91 -12.59 -1.67 9.13
N VAL A 92 -13.48 -2.02 8.20
CA VAL A 92 -14.55 -3.00 8.41
C VAL A 92 -14.18 -4.26 7.66
N VAL A 93 -13.86 -5.32 8.40
CA VAL A 93 -13.45 -6.61 7.84
C VAL A 93 -14.69 -7.45 7.54
N LEU A 94 -14.77 -7.95 6.31
CA LEU A 94 -15.75 -8.91 5.82
C LEU A 94 -15.05 -10.26 5.61
N ARG A 95 -15.81 -11.31 5.26
CA ARG A 95 -15.24 -12.67 5.08
C ARG A 95 -14.22 -12.74 3.94
N ASP A 96 -14.49 -12.05 2.85
CA ASP A 96 -13.77 -12.10 1.56
C ASP A 96 -13.34 -10.71 1.08
N ALA A 97 -13.56 -9.68 1.89
CA ALA A 97 -13.38 -8.28 1.54
C ALA A 97 -13.15 -7.42 2.77
N TRP A 98 -12.89 -6.13 2.57
CA TRP A 98 -12.93 -5.14 3.64
C TRP A 98 -13.26 -3.77 3.09
N LEU A 99 -13.77 -2.90 3.96
CA LEU A 99 -14.04 -1.50 3.65
C LEU A 99 -13.12 -0.59 4.45
N TRP A 100 -12.66 0.50 3.86
CA TRP A 100 -12.10 1.63 4.59
C TRP A 100 -13.13 2.75 4.74
N LEU A 101 -13.00 3.51 5.83
CA LEU A 101 -13.57 4.84 5.99
C LEU A 101 -12.43 5.76 6.43
N ILE A 102 -12.08 6.73 5.59
CA ILE A 102 -10.97 7.67 5.81
C ILE A 102 -11.53 9.10 5.77
N PRO A 103 -11.48 9.85 6.88
CA PRO A 103 -11.79 11.27 6.90
C PRO A 103 -10.88 12.07 5.94
N VAL A 104 -11.44 12.80 4.99
CA VAL A 104 -10.69 13.65 4.04
C VAL A 104 -10.70 15.11 4.47
N THR A 105 -11.88 15.64 4.76
CA THR A 105 -12.12 16.98 5.33
C THR A 105 -13.04 16.83 6.55
N ALA A 106 -13.47 17.94 7.17
CA ALA A 106 -14.45 17.90 8.26
C ALA A 106 -15.78 17.23 7.86
N ASP A 107 -16.22 17.38 6.61
CA ASP A 107 -17.50 16.91 6.09
C ASP A 107 -17.40 15.73 5.10
N ILE A 108 -16.23 15.50 4.50
CA ILE A 108 -16.02 14.47 3.47
C ILE A 108 -15.33 13.24 4.03
N MET A 109 -15.95 12.07 3.82
CA MET A 109 -15.40 10.74 4.10
C MET A 109 -15.09 10.00 2.80
N SER A 110 -13.89 9.46 2.65
CA SER A 110 -13.59 8.48 1.61
C SER A 110 -14.00 7.10 2.08
N ILE A 111 -14.79 6.39 1.29
CA ILE A 111 -15.21 5.02 1.58
C ILE A 111 -14.88 4.16 0.37
N GLY A 112 -14.20 3.06 0.62
CA GLY A 112 -13.82 2.14 -0.44
C GLY A 112 -13.88 0.70 0.00
N LEU A 113 -14.25 -0.15 -0.95
CA LEU A 113 -14.34 -1.58 -0.84
C LEU A 113 -13.14 -2.21 -1.55
N VAL A 114 -12.46 -3.13 -0.85
CA VAL A 114 -11.39 -3.95 -1.42
C VAL A 114 -11.84 -5.41 -1.44
N VAL A 115 -11.81 -6.00 -2.63
CA VAL A 115 -12.23 -7.39 -2.89
C VAL A 115 -11.17 -8.12 -3.71
N GLU A 116 -11.20 -9.44 -3.70
CA GLU A 116 -10.46 -10.24 -4.67
C GLU A 116 -10.94 -9.93 -6.10
N ARG A 117 -10.01 -9.85 -7.06
CA ARG A 117 -10.34 -9.66 -8.47
C ARG A 117 -11.30 -10.74 -8.97
N ASP A 118 -11.05 -11.99 -8.60
CA ASP A 118 -11.83 -13.13 -9.09
C ASP A 118 -13.25 -13.12 -8.52
N HIS A 119 -13.43 -12.65 -7.28
CA HIS A 119 -14.76 -12.40 -6.69
C HIS A 119 -15.54 -11.35 -7.50
N PHE A 120 -14.89 -10.21 -7.81
CA PHE A 120 -15.51 -9.18 -8.63
C PHE A 120 -15.92 -9.68 -10.01
N ILE A 121 -15.06 -10.47 -10.68
CA ILE A 121 -15.39 -11.06 -11.99
C ILE A 121 -16.59 -12.01 -11.86
N GLN A 122 -16.64 -12.84 -10.81
CA GLN A 122 -17.69 -13.83 -10.61
C GLN A 122 -19.04 -13.21 -10.23
N CYS A 123 -19.06 -12.12 -9.46
CA CYS A 123 -20.31 -11.47 -9.07
C CYS A 123 -21.04 -10.81 -10.26
N GLY A 124 -20.32 -10.47 -11.34
CA GLY A 124 -20.90 -9.88 -12.56
C GLY A 124 -21.50 -8.48 -12.40
N LEU A 125 -21.35 -7.85 -11.22
CA LEU A 125 -21.86 -6.52 -10.90
C LEU A 125 -20.96 -5.42 -11.49
N GLN A 126 -21.54 -4.25 -11.72
CA GLN A 126 -20.74 -3.05 -11.97
C GLN A 126 -20.03 -2.58 -10.69
N PRO A 127 -18.88 -1.87 -10.80
CA PRO A 127 -18.16 -1.32 -9.65
C PRO A 127 -19.03 -0.56 -8.63
N GLU A 128 -19.95 0.26 -9.14
CA GLU A 128 -20.88 1.05 -8.33
C GLU A 128 -21.87 0.16 -7.58
N GLU A 129 -22.50 -0.78 -8.29
CA GLU A 129 -23.47 -1.71 -7.71
C GLU A 129 -22.82 -2.58 -6.63
N LEU A 130 -21.58 -3.05 -6.86
CA LEU A 130 -20.85 -3.85 -5.89
C LEU A 130 -20.56 -3.06 -4.60
N LEU A 131 -20.09 -1.81 -4.73
CA LEU A 131 -19.80 -0.95 -3.59
C LEU A 131 -21.07 -0.68 -2.77
N GLU A 132 -22.13 -0.20 -3.43
CA GLU A 132 -23.37 0.17 -2.75
C GLU A 132 -24.10 -1.04 -2.15
N LYS A 133 -24.16 -2.17 -2.87
CA LYS A 133 -24.75 -3.42 -2.34
C LYS A 133 -23.98 -3.90 -1.10
N THR A 134 -22.64 -3.87 -1.13
CA THR A 134 -21.83 -4.29 0.03
C THR A 134 -22.02 -3.35 1.23
N ILE A 135 -22.16 -2.04 1.02
CA ILE A 135 -22.46 -1.07 2.07
C ILE A 135 -23.84 -1.37 2.69
N CYS A 136 -24.86 -1.60 1.87
CA CYS A 136 -26.23 -1.88 2.32
C CYS A 136 -26.38 -3.23 3.04
N GLU A 137 -25.67 -4.26 2.59
CA GLU A 137 -25.74 -5.61 3.18
C GLU A 137 -24.88 -5.76 4.44
N THR A 138 -23.97 -4.84 4.70
CA THR A 138 -23.15 -4.85 5.92
C THR A 138 -23.86 -4.04 7.02
N PRO A 139 -24.45 -4.64 8.07
CA PRO A 139 -25.35 -3.92 8.98
C PRO A 139 -24.73 -2.71 9.66
N TRP A 140 -23.46 -2.82 10.07
CA TRP A 140 -22.73 -1.71 10.68
C TRP A 140 -22.53 -0.55 9.70
N MET A 141 -22.29 -0.85 8.43
CA MET A 141 -22.17 0.16 7.37
C MET A 141 -23.53 0.75 7.03
N ALA A 142 -24.54 -0.07 6.78
CA ALA A 142 -25.89 0.36 6.43
C ALA A 142 -26.46 1.33 7.49
N ALA A 143 -26.28 1.01 8.78
CA ALA A 143 -26.69 1.89 9.87
C ALA A 143 -25.96 3.25 9.84
N ARG A 144 -24.65 3.24 9.59
CA ARG A 144 -23.81 4.45 9.52
C ARG A 144 -24.05 5.29 8.26
N MET A 145 -24.40 4.64 7.16
CA MET A 145 -24.53 5.25 5.84
C MET A 145 -25.96 5.72 5.53
N LYS A 146 -26.90 5.59 6.47
CA LYS A 146 -28.32 5.91 6.29
C LYS A 146 -28.59 7.32 5.75
N GLU A 147 -27.81 8.31 6.19
CA GLU A 147 -27.94 9.71 5.77
C GLU A 147 -26.81 10.14 4.83
N ALA A 148 -25.94 9.20 4.45
CA ALA A 148 -24.76 9.50 3.65
C ALA A 148 -25.13 9.86 2.22
N GLU A 149 -24.49 10.89 1.68
CA GLU A 149 -24.66 11.33 0.30
C GLU A 149 -23.37 11.11 -0.46
N ARG A 150 -23.40 10.30 -1.52
CA ARG A 150 -22.24 10.11 -2.41
C ARG A 150 -22.06 11.36 -3.28
N ILE A 151 -20.91 12.01 -3.19
CA ILE A 151 -20.61 13.28 -3.88
C ILE A 151 -19.61 13.14 -5.05
N THR A 152 -19.15 11.93 -5.34
CA THR A 152 -18.30 11.63 -6.49
C THR A 152 -18.80 10.38 -7.21
N GLN A 153 -18.38 10.20 -8.46
CA GLN A 153 -18.45 8.88 -9.11
C GLN A 153 -17.67 7.81 -8.33
N VAL A 154 -17.96 6.53 -8.57
CA VAL A 154 -17.12 5.43 -8.09
C VAL A 154 -15.86 5.34 -8.93
N TYR A 155 -14.72 5.39 -8.26
CA TYR A 155 -13.42 5.13 -8.86
C TYR A 155 -13.05 3.66 -8.68
N ALA A 156 -12.49 3.06 -9.73
CA ALA A 156 -11.94 1.71 -9.69
C ALA A 156 -10.41 1.73 -9.77
N ARG A 157 -9.74 0.93 -8.96
CA ARG A 157 -8.29 0.73 -8.99
C ARG A 157 -7.93 -0.75 -8.93
N LYS A 158 -6.89 -1.11 -9.70
CA LYS A 158 -6.24 -2.41 -9.59
C LYS A 158 -5.17 -2.30 -8.51
N ASP A 159 -5.39 -3.00 -7.41
CA ASP A 159 -4.51 -2.98 -6.24
C ASP A 159 -3.68 -4.26 -6.16
N PHE A 160 -3.19 -4.71 -7.31
CA PHE A 160 -2.37 -5.90 -7.39
C PHE A 160 -1.02 -5.61 -6.75
N SER A 161 -0.73 -6.31 -5.67
CA SER A 161 0.56 -6.17 -5.00
C SER A 161 1.68 -6.74 -5.87
N TYR A 162 2.78 -6.01 -5.96
CA TYR A 162 3.97 -6.44 -6.68
C TYR A 162 5.24 -5.84 -6.09
N ALA A 163 6.38 -6.46 -6.39
CA ALA A 163 7.69 -5.91 -6.12
C ALA A 163 8.57 -6.00 -7.36
N MET A 164 9.40 -4.99 -7.58
CA MET A 164 10.46 -5.05 -8.58
C MET A 164 11.66 -5.77 -7.97
N LYS A 165 12.12 -6.88 -8.58
CA LYS A 165 13.33 -7.56 -8.11
C LYS A 165 14.56 -6.68 -8.28
N ARG A 166 14.57 -5.87 -9.33
CA ARG A 166 15.61 -4.88 -9.62
C ARG A 166 15.04 -3.48 -9.50
N MET A 167 15.53 -2.71 -8.53
CA MET A 167 15.10 -1.33 -8.29
C MET A 167 16.15 -0.32 -8.70
N VAL A 168 17.39 -0.74 -8.95
CA VAL A 168 18.50 0.17 -9.28
C VAL A 168 19.35 -0.33 -10.43
N GLY A 169 19.96 0.62 -11.13
CA GLY A 169 20.94 0.37 -12.18
C GLY A 169 22.02 1.45 -12.23
N PRO A 170 22.86 1.44 -13.29
CA PRO A 170 23.95 2.40 -13.44
C PRO A 170 23.50 3.87 -13.45
N ASN A 171 22.36 4.14 -14.05
CA ASN A 171 21.80 5.47 -14.31
C ASN A 171 20.28 5.55 -14.01
N PHE A 172 19.74 4.62 -13.20
CA PHE A 172 18.34 4.70 -12.76
C PHE A 172 18.10 4.15 -11.34
N ALA A 173 17.02 4.61 -10.73
CA ALA A 173 16.44 4.03 -9.51
C ALA A 173 14.90 4.11 -9.58
N LEU A 174 14.21 3.14 -8.98
CA LEU A 174 12.76 3.11 -8.82
C LEU A 174 12.41 3.51 -7.37
N VAL A 175 11.41 4.37 -7.17
CA VAL A 175 10.93 4.79 -5.84
C VAL A 175 9.40 4.75 -5.75
N GLY A 176 8.88 4.62 -4.52
CA GLY A 176 7.43 4.47 -4.30
C GLY A 176 6.85 3.29 -5.06
N ASP A 177 5.63 3.44 -5.58
CA ASP A 177 4.93 2.33 -6.25
C ASP A 177 5.64 1.89 -7.54
N ALA A 178 6.52 2.72 -8.12
CA ALA A 178 7.35 2.28 -9.25
C ALA A 178 8.35 1.19 -8.84
N ALA A 179 8.74 1.13 -7.56
CA ALA A 179 9.58 0.05 -7.02
C ALA A 179 8.76 -1.15 -6.53
N GLY A 180 7.54 -0.92 -6.05
CA GLY A 180 6.65 -1.99 -5.58
C GLY A 180 5.42 -1.41 -4.91
N PHE A 181 4.29 -2.08 -5.11
CA PHE A 181 3.02 -1.72 -4.51
C PHE A 181 2.57 -2.82 -3.54
N ILE A 182 1.92 -2.39 -2.47
CA ILE A 182 1.39 -3.26 -1.44
C ILE A 182 -0.08 -2.88 -1.19
N ASP A 183 -0.92 -3.88 -0.97
CA ASP A 183 -2.28 -3.76 -0.47
C ASP A 183 -2.44 -2.62 0.58
N PRO A 184 -3.48 -1.76 0.43
CA PRO A 184 -3.60 -0.53 1.20
C PRO A 184 -4.08 -0.72 2.65
N ILE A 185 -4.33 -1.95 3.11
CA ILE A 185 -4.92 -2.23 4.45
C ILE A 185 -4.23 -1.49 5.61
N PHE A 186 -2.90 -1.34 5.57
CA PHE A 186 -2.14 -0.65 6.61
C PHE A 186 -1.69 0.77 6.23
N SER A 187 -2.16 1.31 5.11
CA SER A 187 -1.88 2.70 4.66
C SER A 187 -0.39 3.04 4.54
N THR A 188 0.45 2.07 4.15
CA THR A 188 1.92 2.22 4.17
C THR A 188 2.53 2.77 2.88
N GLY A 189 1.74 2.90 1.79
CA GLY A 189 2.25 3.27 0.46
C GLY A 189 2.95 4.62 0.42
N VAL A 190 2.31 5.69 0.92
CA VAL A 190 2.90 7.04 0.97
C VAL A 190 4.15 7.07 1.85
N PHE A 191 4.11 6.38 3.00
CA PHE A 191 5.28 6.26 3.87
C PHE A 191 6.47 5.60 3.13
N LEU A 192 6.23 4.50 2.41
CA LEU A 192 7.26 3.82 1.62
C LEU A 192 7.77 4.69 0.47
N ALA A 193 6.90 5.46 -0.19
CA ALA A 193 7.29 6.39 -1.23
C ALA A 193 8.21 7.50 -0.69
N MET A 194 7.80 8.15 0.40
CA MET A 194 8.58 9.23 1.02
C MET A 194 9.90 8.71 1.60
N LYS A 195 9.85 7.61 2.36
CA LYS A 195 11.07 7.02 2.94
C LYS A 195 11.99 6.45 1.87
N GLY A 196 11.43 5.88 0.81
CA GLY A 196 12.18 5.41 -0.34
C GLY A 196 12.88 6.55 -1.06
N ALA A 197 12.19 7.65 -1.32
CA ALA A 197 12.76 8.85 -1.94
C ALA A 197 13.89 9.45 -1.10
N ASP A 198 13.70 9.57 0.22
CA ASP A 198 14.71 10.04 1.18
C ASP A 198 16.01 9.22 1.09
N VAL A 199 15.91 7.89 1.19
CA VAL A 199 17.09 7.01 1.12
C VAL A 199 17.70 6.96 -0.28
N ALA A 200 16.88 7.07 -1.33
CA ALA A 200 17.34 7.08 -2.71
C ALA A 200 18.09 8.37 -3.05
N ALA A 201 17.68 9.53 -2.53
CA ALA A 201 18.31 10.81 -2.79
C ALA A 201 19.80 10.81 -2.42
N ASP A 202 20.14 10.38 -1.19
CA ASP A 202 21.53 10.23 -0.73
C ASP A 202 22.34 9.27 -1.62
N ALA A 203 21.69 8.17 -2.04
CA ALA A 203 22.33 7.16 -2.87
C ALA A 203 22.62 7.66 -4.29
N VAL A 204 21.69 8.42 -4.88
CA VAL A 204 21.83 9.04 -6.20
C VAL A 204 22.87 10.16 -6.16
N GLU A 205 22.88 10.98 -5.12
CA GLU A 205 23.91 12.02 -4.96
C GLU A 205 25.32 11.42 -4.95
N LEU A 206 25.54 10.37 -4.14
CA LEU A 206 26.84 9.70 -4.09
C LEU A 206 27.21 9.07 -5.45
N ARG A 207 26.22 8.51 -6.15
CA ARG A 207 26.42 7.96 -7.50
C ARG A 207 26.83 9.05 -8.49
N LEU A 208 26.19 10.22 -8.47
CA LEU A 208 26.50 11.34 -9.35
C LEU A 208 27.86 11.98 -9.05
N ARG A 209 28.23 12.11 -7.77
CA ARG A 209 29.50 12.75 -7.36
C ARG A 209 30.71 11.82 -7.47
N ARG A 210 30.57 10.54 -7.12
CA ARG A 210 31.70 9.60 -6.96
C ARG A 210 31.59 8.34 -7.82
N GLY A 211 30.52 8.20 -8.60
CA GLY A 211 30.29 7.01 -9.41
C GLY A 211 29.94 5.74 -8.62
N SER A 212 29.76 5.80 -7.30
CA SER A 212 29.55 4.59 -6.48
C SER A 212 28.09 4.09 -6.53
N ILE A 213 27.90 2.81 -6.83
CA ILE A 213 26.57 2.15 -6.79
C ILE A 213 26.26 1.53 -5.41
N ARG A 214 27.19 1.61 -4.45
CA ARG A 214 27.10 0.88 -3.17
C ARG A 214 25.86 1.27 -2.37
N LEU A 215 25.53 2.56 -2.29
CA LEU A 215 24.36 3.03 -1.56
C LEU A 215 23.05 2.70 -2.30
N LEU A 216 23.04 2.72 -3.64
CA LEU A 216 21.89 2.28 -4.44
C LEU A 216 21.56 0.79 -4.18
N ARG A 217 22.57 -0.07 -4.13
CA ARG A 217 22.38 -1.49 -3.74
C ARG A 217 21.98 -1.68 -2.27
N LYS A 218 22.32 -0.72 -1.40
CA LYS A 218 21.86 -0.74 0.00
C LYS A 218 20.40 -0.30 0.08
N TYR A 219 20.00 0.71 -0.69
CA TYR A 219 18.62 1.15 -0.87
C TYR A 219 17.74 -0.01 -1.33
N GLU A 220 18.07 -0.66 -2.46
CA GLU A 220 17.31 -1.79 -3.01
C GLU A 220 17.12 -2.92 -1.99
N ARG A 221 18.19 -3.31 -1.28
CA ARG A 221 18.10 -4.33 -0.21
C ARG A 221 17.25 -3.87 0.96
N SER A 222 17.26 -2.59 1.31
CA SER A 222 16.47 -2.05 2.41
C SER A 222 14.98 -2.06 2.07
N ILE A 223 14.62 -1.58 0.87
CA ILE A 223 13.23 -1.56 0.39
C ILE A 223 12.71 -2.98 0.22
N ASN A 224 13.46 -3.88 -0.43
CA ASN A 224 13.04 -5.27 -0.60
C ASN A 224 12.75 -5.97 0.74
N ARG A 225 13.58 -5.75 1.77
CA ARG A 225 13.30 -6.31 3.11
C ARG A 225 12.04 -5.73 3.74
N ALA A 226 11.78 -4.44 3.57
CA ALA A 226 10.56 -3.81 4.07
C ALA A 226 9.32 -4.36 3.35
N LEU A 227 9.35 -4.45 2.01
CA LEU A 227 8.26 -5.04 1.22
C LEU A 227 7.99 -6.49 1.67
N GLN A 228 9.01 -7.32 1.82
CA GLN A 228 8.86 -8.71 2.28
C GLN A 228 8.19 -8.81 3.66
N ARG A 229 8.55 -7.93 4.60
CA ARG A 229 7.94 -7.90 5.93
C ARG A 229 6.47 -7.48 5.87
N TYR A 230 6.16 -6.47 5.06
CA TYR A 230 4.78 -6.03 4.86
C TYR A 230 3.93 -7.09 4.16
N PHE A 231 4.42 -7.72 3.09
CA PHE A 231 3.71 -8.81 2.43
C PHE A 231 3.39 -9.94 3.41
N ARG A 232 4.36 -10.34 4.25
CA ARG A 232 4.10 -11.32 5.31
C ARG A 232 2.97 -10.88 6.24
N PHE A 233 2.92 -9.62 6.65
CA PHE A 233 1.85 -9.10 7.51
C PHE A 233 0.49 -9.15 6.81
N ILE A 234 0.44 -8.69 5.56
CA ILE A 234 -0.79 -8.50 4.79
C ILE A 234 -1.35 -9.83 4.30
N GLU A 235 -0.52 -10.74 3.79
CA GLU A 235 -0.96 -12.10 3.44
C GLU A 235 -1.57 -12.84 4.63
N ASN A 236 -1.12 -12.54 5.85
CA ASN A 236 -1.72 -13.11 7.06
C ASN A 236 -2.92 -12.33 7.55
N PHE A 237 -3.05 -11.02 7.29
CA PHE A 237 -4.23 -10.23 7.66
C PHE A 237 -5.53 -10.86 7.15
N TYR A 238 -5.50 -11.43 5.94
CA TYR A 238 -6.65 -12.12 5.34
C TYR A 238 -6.93 -13.51 5.92
N ARG A 239 -6.22 -13.93 6.97
CA ARG A 239 -6.42 -15.23 7.63
C ARG A 239 -7.15 -15.06 8.95
N ARG A 240 -8.12 -15.93 9.18
CA ARG A 240 -8.92 -15.99 10.41
C ARG A 240 -8.05 -15.97 11.67
N GLU A 241 -7.07 -16.85 11.78
CA GLU A 241 -6.21 -16.98 12.96
C GLU A 241 -5.39 -15.72 13.25
N PHE A 242 -5.06 -14.95 12.22
CA PHE A 242 -4.34 -13.69 12.38
C PHE A 242 -5.27 -12.66 13.01
N LEU A 243 -6.48 -12.50 12.46
CA LEU A 243 -7.47 -11.54 12.97
C LEU A 243 -7.89 -11.85 14.40
N GLU A 244 -8.03 -13.13 14.75
CA GLU A 244 -8.32 -13.58 16.12
C GLU A 244 -7.28 -13.06 17.12
N VAL A 245 -5.98 -13.15 16.79
CA VAL A 245 -4.90 -12.70 17.67
C VAL A 245 -4.69 -11.17 17.57
N PHE A 246 -4.73 -10.63 16.35
CA PHE A 246 -4.43 -9.23 16.06
C PHE A 246 -5.48 -8.27 16.64
N MET A 247 -6.76 -8.64 16.58
CA MET A 247 -7.87 -7.82 17.09
C MET A 247 -8.05 -7.94 18.61
N GLN A 248 -7.26 -8.80 19.26
CA GLN A 248 -7.25 -8.96 20.72
C GLN A 248 -5.84 -8.75 21.29
N PRO A 249 -5.30 -7.52 21.18
CA PRO A 249 -3.94 -7.25 21.60
C PRO A 249 -3.79 -7.48 23.11
N GLN A 250 -2.81 -8.30 23.47
CA GLN A 250 -2.43 -8.55 24.86
C GLN A 250 -1.11 -7.84 25.18
N PRO A 251 -0.95 -7.17 26.33
CA PRO A 251 0.25 -6.38 26.67
C PRO A 251 1.48 -7.22 27.05
N HIS A 252 1.53 -8.50 26.66
CA HIS A 252 2.61 -9.41 27.00
C HIS A 252 3.77 -9.30 26.00
N PHE A 253 5.00 -9.51 26.49
CA PHE A 253 6.24 -9.60 25.70
C PHE A 253 6.56 -8.39 24.80
N GLY A 254 5.86 -7.27 24.99
CA GLY A 254 6.00 -6.08 24.15
C GLY A 254 5.44 -6.24 22.73
N LEU A 255 4.51 -7.19 22.51
CA LEU A 255 3.97 -7.49 21.18
C LEU A 255 3.17 -6.33 20.60
N LEU A 256 2.31 -5.71 21.41
CA LEU A 256 1.53 -4.56 20.98
C LEU A 256 2.42 -3.43 20.44
N GLN A 257 3.50 -3.09 21.15
CA GLN A 257 4.42 -2.04 20.71
C GLN A 257 5.14 -2.43 19.41
N ALA A 258 5.53 -3.69 19.26
CA ALA A 258 6.17 -4.17 18.03
C ALA A 258 5.22 -4.11 16.83
N ILE A 259 3.96 -4.52 17.01
CA ILE A 259 2.93 -4.50 15.97
C ILE A 259 2.56 -3.05 15.61
N VAL A 260 2.25 -2.22 16.61
CA VAL A 260 1.98 -0.78 16.41
C VAL A 260 3.18 -0.10 15.76
N GLY A 261 4.40 -0.47 16.14
CA GLY A 261 5.62 0.01 15.51
C GLY A 261 5.66 -0.31 14.01
N VAL A 262 5.32 -1.53 13.61
CA VAL A 262 5.21 -1.91 12.19
C VAL A 262 4.17 -1.05 11.47
N LEU A 263 2.97 -0.89 12.05
CA LEU A 263 1.90 -0.07 11.49
C LEU A 263 2.28 1.42 11.41
N ALA A 264 3.13 1.89 12.32
CA ALA A 264 3.68 3.25 12.35
C ALA A 264 4.94 3.42 11.47
N GLY A 265 5.33 2.41 10.67
CA GLY A 265 6.44 2.50 9.73
C GLY A 265 7.82 2.09 10.28
N ASN A 266 7.92 1.56 11.52
CA ASN A 266 9.15 0.98 12.07
C ASN A 266 9.54 -0.37 11.42
N ILE A 267 9.09 -0.62 10.19
CA ILE A 267 9.37 -1.82 9.40
C ILE A 267 10.86 -1.95 9.04
N PHE A 268 11.58 -0.83 9.02
CA PHE A 268 13.01 -0.77 8.73
C PHE A 268 13.89 -1.09 9.95
N THR A 269 13.29 -1.43 11.10
CA THR A 269 14.03 -1.75 12.32
C THR A 269 15.08 -2.84 12.10
N LYS A 270 16.23 -2.63 12.75
CA LYS A 270 17.32 -3.61 12.88
C LYS A 270 17.45 -4.14 14.31
N SER A 271 16.55 -3.71 15.21
CA SER A 271 16.52 -4.16 16.59
C SER A 271 16.26 -5.65 16.61
N PHE A 272 17.21 -6.42 17.13
CA PHE A 272 17.03 -7.87 17.29
C PHE A 272 15.80 -8.19 18.15
N ALA A 273 15.58 -7.42 19.21
CA ALA A 273 14.41 -7.58 20.08
C ALA A 273 13.08 -7.39 19.34
N ASP A 274 12.97 -6.37 18.48
CA ASP A 274 11.74 -6.15 17.70
C ASP A 274 11.51 -7.26 16.69
N LEU A 275 12.57 -7.72 16.03
CA LEU A 275 12.49 -8.84 15.09
C LEU A 275 12.05 -10.12 15.80
N MET A 276 12.59 -10.41 16.98
CA MET A 276 12.18 -11.55 17.78
C MET A 276 10.72 -11.45 18.25
N ARG A 277 10.25 -10.24 18.60
CA ARG A 277 8.84 -10.01 18.94
C ARG A 277 7.92 -10.27 17.74
N LEU A 278 8.31 -9.84 16.54
CA LEU A 278 7.55 -10.14 15.33
C LEU A 278 7.51 -11.65 15.04
N GLU A 279 8.63 -12.36 15.20
CA GLU A 279 8.64 -13.82 15.04
C GLU A 279 7.78 -14.52 16.10
N LEU A 280 7.83 -14.07 17.35
CA LEU A 280 6.94 -14.56 18.41
C LEU A 280 5.47 -14.34 18.06
N PHE A 281 5.10 -13.15 17.57
CA PHE A 281 3.73 -12.88 17.13
C PHE A 281 3.27 -13.88 16.06
N PHE A 282 4.07 -14.11 15.02
CA PHE A 282 3.74 -15.11 14.00
C PHE A 282 3.81 -16.55 14.49
N MET A 283 4.58 -16.85 15.54
CA MET A 283 4.53 -18.16 16.21
C MET A 283 3.18 -18.35 16.92
N LEU A 284 2.71 -17.33 17.64
CA LEU A 284 1.41 -17.36 18.31
C LEU A 284 0.25 -17.55 17.32
N ILE A 285 0.30 -16.89 16.16
CA ILE A 285 -0.69 -17.11 15.08
C ILE A 285 -0.68 -18.57 14.60
N ARG A 286 0.50 -19.20 14.47
CA ARG A 286 0.58 -20.63 14.10
C ARG A 286 0.02 -21.55 15.18
N ILE A 287 0.21 -21.22 16.45
CA ILE A 287 -0.39 -21.95 17.57
C ILE A 287 -1.92 -21.78 17.54
N GLN A 288 -2.41 -20.55 17.36
CA GLN A 288 -3.83 -20.25 17.22
C GLN A 288 -4.47 -21.09 16.10
N ARG A 289 -3.84 -21.16 14.92
CA ARG A 289 -4.31 -22.00 13.82
C ARG A 289 -4.43 -23.48 14.19
N ARG A 290 -3.50 -24.00 15.00
CA ARG A 290 -3.44 -25.43 15.34
C ARG A 290 -4.47 -25.83 16.39
N ASN A 291 -4.68 -25.01 17.43
CA ASN A 291 -5.50 -25.41 18.58
C ASN A 291 -6.41 -24.30 19.13
N GLY A 292 -6.32 -23.06 18.66
CA GLY A 292 -7.20 -21.96 19.06
C GLY A 292 -7.01 -21.47 20.50
N MET A 293 -5.83 -21.69 21.10
CA MET A 293 -5.60 -21.41 22.53
C MET A 293 -5.12 -19.98 22.84
N ILE A 294 -4.76 -19.18 21.83
CA ILE A 294 -4.16 -17.86 22.05
C ILE A 294 -5.23 -16.78 22.20
N ALA A 295 -6.28 -16.84 21.39
CA ALA A 295 -7.37 -15.87 21.39
C ALA A 295 -8.73 -16.57 21.16
N PRO A 296 -9.83 -15.99 21.67
CA PRO A 296 -11.19 -16.38 21.30
C PRO A 296 -11.36 -16.46 19.79
N ARG A 297 -12.05 -17.51 19.35
CA ARG A 297 -12.32 -17.73 17.94
C ARG A 297 -13.37 -16.75 17.42
N ILE A 298 -13.11 -16.16 16.26
CA ILE A 298 -14.11 -15.35 15.54
C ILE A 298 -15.10 -16.30 14.86
N ASN A 299 -16.39 -15.94 14.89
CA ASN A 299 -17.41 -16.61 14.07
C ASN A 299 -17.22 -16.21 12.60
N TRP A 300 -16.21 -16.80 11.96
CA TRP A 300 -15.80 -16.46 10.59
C TRP A 300 -16.93 -16.65 9.57
N GLU A 301 -17.67 -17.76 9.68
CA GLU A 301 -18.80 -18.06 8.80
C GLU A 301 -20.04 -17.18 9.07
N GLY A 302 -20.04 -16.43 10.17
CA GLY A 302 -21.04 -15.42 10.46
C GLY A 302 -20.70 -14.03 9.94
N LEU A 303 -19.48 -13.81 9.44
CA LEU A 303 -19.11 -12.53 8.81
C LEU A 303 -19.84 -12.38 7.46
N ASN A 304 -20.33 -11.18 7.18
CA ASN A 304 -20.90 -10.85 5.87
C ASN A 304 -19.83 -11.04 4.79
N ALA A 305 -20.27 -11.41 3.59
CA ALA A 305 -19.45 -11.39 2.38
C ALA A 305 -19.70 -10.09 1.62
N ALA A 306 -18.75 -9.67 0.77
CA ALA A 306 -18.97 -8.54 -0.12
C ALA A 306 -20.02 -8.90 -1.17
N ALA A 307 -21.17 -8.22 -1.12
CA ALA A 307 -22.30 -8.42 -2.01
C ALA A 307 -22.60 -9.91 -2.23
N SER A 308 -23.08 -10.58 -1.18
CA SER A 308 -23.28 -12.04 -1.19
C SER A 308 -23.93 -12.48 -2.50
N MET A 309 -23.30 -13.47 -3.16
CA MET A 309 -23.91 -14.19 -4.28
C MET A 309 -25.25 -14.78 -3.87
#